data_AF-A0A381ZHC0-F1
#
_entry.id   AF-A0A381ZHC0-F1
#
_cell.length_a   1.000
_cell.length_b   1.000
_cell.length_c   1.000
_cell.angle_alpha   90.00
_cell.angle_beta   90.00
_cell.angle_gamma   90.00
#
_symmetry.space_group_name_H-M   'P 1'
#
loop_
_entity.id
_entity.type
_entity.pdbx_description
1 polymer ?
#
loop_
_entity_poly.entity_id
_entity_poly.type
_entity_poly.pdbx_seq_one_letter_code
_entity_poly.pdbx_strand_id
1 'polypeptide(L)'
;MRSQFRALVLLVLIALALGSNGLAQEFRIPEISELPRVEKNSPRPSTYHLRNSAFILKFKKDEPRGNGYVILTDHTEAGYLQSLERLSKHRKGTIIKTKDLANVHQPEILEELRNKLKKLKPKYVALAPRMESYRENMVLGAWELLTTLDEDRYLDAYPGILLASSSASFKQLIERSINYQSIPQTKLKPFAISQVPSNTESRSLQKAGILRNFFASYGIKTPTVAIYTPSATNAPQLKGDDLWEIRLSRKGNFIKKFDPKPRQALHDSQLVIMHGHGIPGMSCSVDIDGIPTKSKNQVILSGSCFSAVPM
;
A
#
# COMPACT_ATOMS: atom_id res chain seq x y z
N MET A 1 57.68 27.23 5.96
CA MET A 1 57.26 25.80 5.97
C MET A 1 55.86 25.55 6.52
N ARG A 2 55.39 26.20 7.60
CA ARG A 2 54.05 25.93 8.18
C ARG A 2 52.84 26.41 7.33
N SER A 3 52.98 27.45 6.49
CA SER A 3 51.87 27.94 5.67
C SER A 3 51.61 27.09 4.42
N GLN A 4 52.67 26.58 3.77
CA GLN A 4 52.55 25.70 2.61
C GLN A 4 51.92 24.34 2.96
N PHE A 5 52.22 23.81 4.15
CA PHE A 5 51.61 22.57 4.64
C PHE A 5 50.10 22.74 4.91
N ARG A 6 49.68 23.90 5.44
CA ARG A 6 48.26 24.22 5.65
C ARG A 6 47.49 24.40 4.34
N ALA A 7 48.11 25.03 3.34
CA ALA A 7 47.51 25.18 2.01
C ALA A 7 47.31 23.83 1.32
N LEU A 8 48.28 22.91 1.43
CA LEU A 8 48.18 21.57 0.86
C LEU A 8 47.08 20.73 1.56
N VAL A 9 46.99 20.79 2.89
CA VAL A 9 45.94 20.11 3.66
C VAL A 9 44.55 20.65 3.32
N LEU A 10 44.41 21.97 3.14
CA LEU A 10 43.13 22.59 2.76
C LEU A 10 42.71 22.18 1.33
N LEU A 11 43.64 22.11 0.38
CA LEU A 11 43.39 21.64 -0.99
C LEU A 11 42.97 20.17 -1.03
N VAL A 12 43.60 19.32 -0.21
CA VAL A 12 43.21 17.90 -0.09
C VAL A 12 41.84 17.75 0.57
N LEU A 13 41.52 18.55 1.59
CA LEU A 13 40.20 18.55 2.22
C LEU A 13 39.10 19.08 1.30
N ILE A 14 39.38 20.08 0.46
CA ILE A 14 38.45 20.57 -0.55
C ILE A 14 38.28 19.52 -1.66
N ALA A 15 39.34 18.83 -2.10
CA ALA A 15 39.22 17.74 -3.06
C ALA A 15 38.44 16.53 -2.48
N LEU A 16 38.59 16.23 -1.18
CA LEU A 16 37.79 15.22 -0.49
C LEU A 16 36.33 15.67 -0.24
N ALA A 17 36.10 16.97 -0.01
CA ALA A 17 34.78 17.56 0.16
C ALA A 17 34.04 17.82 -1.17
N LEU A 18 34.77 17.94 -2.29
CA LEU A 18 34.21 17.99 -3.65
C LEU A 18 34.10 16.59 -4.27
N GLY A 19 34.96 15.65 -3.86
CA GLY A 19 34.88 14.22 -4.18
C GLY A 19 33.81 13.46 -3.37
N SER A 20 33.23 14.10 -2.35
CA SER A 20 32.06 13.60 -1.62
C SER A 20 30.71 14.01 -2.26
N ASN A 21 30.74 14.55 -3.48
CA ASN A 21 29.69 14.23 -4.44
C ASN A 21 29.79 12.74 -4.73
N GLY A 22 29.23 11.91 -3.84
CA GLY A 22 29.19 10.47 -4.02
C GLY A 22 28.70 10.21 -5.44
N LEU A 23 29.58 9.64 -6.27
CA LEU A 23 29.35 9.38 -7.69
C LEU A 23 27.89 9.02 -7.87
N ALA A 24 27.15 9.85 -8.61
CA ALA A 24 25.74 9.66 -8.87
C ALA A 24 25.58 8.23 -9.37
N GLN A 25 25.07 7.37 -8.50
CA GLN A 25 25.09 5.95 -8.77
C GLN A 25 24.22 5.68 -9.99
N GLU A 26 24.77 4.94 -10.95
CA GLU A 26 24.04 4.57 -12.16
C GLU A 26 22.70 3.93 -11.79
N PHE A 27 21.62 4.49 -12.34
CA PHE A 27 20.30 3.98 -12.10
C PHE A 27 20.14 2.62 -12.78
N ARG A 28 20.04 1.58 -11.97
CA ARG A 28 19.85 0.20 -12.41
C ARG A 28 18.54 -0.36 -11.87
N ILE A 29 17.87 -1.15 -12.70
CA ILE A 29 16.79 -2.05 -12.29
C ILE A 29 17.41 -3.40 -11.95
N PRO A 30 17.43 -3.82 -10.67
CA PRO A 30 17.92 -5.14 -10.31
C PRO A 30 16.92 -6.22 -10.73
N GLU A 31 17.43 -7.41 -11.05
CA GLU A 31 16.59 -8.59 -11.19
C GLU A 31 16.06 -9.04 -9.83
N ILE A 32 14.89 -9.67 -9.81
CA ILE A 32 14.27 -10.13 -8.54
C ILE A 32 15.19 -11.08 -7.79
N SER A 33 15.93 -11.93 -8.50
CA SER A 33 16.92 -12.87 -7.95
C SER A 33 18.11 -12.18 -7.29
N GLU A 34 18.44 -10.95 -7.68
CA GLU A 34 19.57 -10.17 -7.15
C GLU A 34 19.25 -9.46 -5.84
N LEU A 35 17.97 -9.25 -5.55
CA LEU A 35 17.55 -8.57 -4.34
C LEU A 35 17.85 -9.45 -3.09
N PRO A 36 18.62 -9.01 -2.09
CA PRO A 36 18.85 -9.78 -0.87
C PRO A 36 17.54 -10.13 -0.16
N ARG A 37 17.48 -11.31 0.45
CA ARG A 37 16.35 -11.77 1.27
C ARG A 37 16.72 -11.62 2.74
N VAL A 38 15.95 -10.82 3.47
CA VAL A 38 16.25 -10.40 4.84
C VAL A 38 15.20 -10.98 5.78
N GLU A 39 15.65 -11.70 6.79
CA GLU A 39 14.85 -12.13 7.94
C GLU A 39 15.44 -11.57 9.25
N LYS A 40 14.78 -11.84 10.39
CA LYS A 40 15.13 -11.25 11.69
C LYS A 40 16.63 -11.34 12.05
N ASN A 41 17.29 -12.43 11.68
CA ASN A 41 18.68 -12.71 11.99
C ASN A 41 19.63 -12.55 10.79
N SER A 42 19.14 -12.01 9.65
CA SER A 42 20.00 -11.75 8.50
C SER A 42 20.99 -10.62 8.80
N PRO A 43 22.20 -10.66 8.22
CA PRO A 43 23.08 -9.50 8.19
C PRO A 43 22.36 -8.29 7.62
N ARG A 44 22.63 -7.11 8.20
CA ARG A 44 22.08 -5.86 7.70
C ARG A 44 22.46 -5.69 6.22
N PRO A 45 21.50 -5.38 5.32
CA PRO A 45 21.82 -5.12 3.92
C PRO A 45 22.84 -3.98 3.79
N SER A 46 23.65 -4.03 2.72
CA SER A 46 24.61 -2.95 2.45
C SER A 46 23.91 -1.59 2.29
N THR A 47 24.64 -0.51 2.52
CA THR A 47 24.12 0.87 2.38
C THR A 47 23.48 1.10 1.00
N TYR A 48 24.02 0.47 -0.05
CA TYR A 48 23.42 0.45 -1.37
C TYR A 48 21.99 -0.10 -1.38
N HIS A 49 21.80 -1.32 -0.85
CA HIS A 49 20.49 -1.96 -0.82
C HIS A 49 19.52 -1.21 0.11
N LEU A 50 20.00 -0.68 1.24
CA LEU A 50 19.19 0.11 2.16
C LEU A 50 18.69 1.40 1.53
N ARG A 51 19.57 2.16 0.87
CA ARG A 51 19.21 3.41 0.19
C ARG A 51 18.13 3.19 -0.86
N ASN A 52 18.20 2.07 -1.56
CA ASN A 52 17.27 1.74 -2.64
C ASN A 52 16.09 0.86 -2.19
N SER A 53 16.00 0.46 -0.91
CA SER A 53 15.12 -0.63 -0.44
C SER A 53 15.10 -1.84 -1.36
N ALA A 54 16.27 -2.17 -1.90
CA ALA A 54 16.47 -3.27 -2.83
C ALA A 54 16.69 -4.55 -2.02
N PHE A 55 15.70 -4.97 -1.24
CA PHE A 55 15.70 -6.25 -0.53
C PHE A 55 14.26 -6.73 -0.32
N ILE A 56 14.10 -8.04 -0.15
CA ILE A 56 12.81 -8.67 0.16
C ILE A 56 12.84 -9.14 1.60
N LEU A 57 11.87 -8.68 2.39
CA LEU A 57 11.64 -9.22 3.73
C LEU A 57 11.06 -10.62 3.60
N LYS A 58 11.72 -11.60 4.21
CA LYS A 58 11.12 -12.92 4.42
C LYS A 58 10.19 -12.83 5.61
N PHE A 59 8.93 -13.13 5.37
CA PHE A 59 7.94 -13.31 6.43
C PHE A 59 7.78 -14.80 6.71
N LYS A 60 7.61 -15.16 7.99
CA LYS A 60 7.13 -16.49 8.34
C LYS A 60 5.74 -16.64 7.76
N LYS A 61 5.39 -17.83 7.28
CA LYS A 61 4.00 -18.14 6.93
C LYS A 61 3.18 -18.02 8.22
N ASP A 62 2.26 -17.08 8.23
CA ASP A 62 1.30 -16.89 9.30
C ASP A 62 -0.03 -17.52 8.88
N GLU A 63 -0.52 -18.46 9.67
CA GLU A 63 -1.77 -19.16 9.40
C GLU A 63 -2.81 -18.76 10.43
N PRO A 64 -4.01 -18.36 10.00
CA PRO A 64 -5.05 -17.96 10.92
C PRO A 64 -5.53 -19.16 11.71
N ARG A 65 -6.06 -18.89 12.89
CA ARG A 65 -6.41 -19.92 13.89
C ARG A 65 -7.49 -20.91 13.44
N GLY A 66 -8.34 -20.52 12.50
CA GLY A 66 -9.44 -21.37 12.07
C GLY A 66 -9.98 -21.05 10.69
N ASN A 67 -11.23 -21.45 10.46
CA ASN A 67 -11.89 -21.39 9.15
C ASN A 67 -13.13 -20.48 9.14
N GLY A 68 -13.47 -19.86 10.28
CA GLY A 68 -14.68 -19.03 10.40
C GLY A 68 -14.60 -17.70 9.66
N TYR A 69 -15.74 -17.09 9.39
CA TYR A 69 -15.83 -15.71 8.91
C TYR A 69 -16.65 -14.90 9.89
N VAL A 70 -16.07 -13.88 10.51
CA VAL A 70 -16.76 -13.04 11.49
C VAL A 70 -16.87 -11.62 10.97
N ILE A 71 -18.04 -11.01 11.13
CA ILE A 71 -18.30 -9.60 10.85
C ILE A 71 -18.47 -8.90 12.20
N LEU A 72 -17.60 -7.94 12.52
CA LEU A 72 -17.78 -7.04 13.66
C LEU A 72 -18.36 -5.74 13.15
N THR A 73 -19.46 -5.26 13.73
CA THR A 73 -20.12 -4.03 13.28
C THR A 73 -20.78 -3.28 14.42
N ASP A 74 -20.83 -1.96 14.30
CA ASP A 74 -21.65 -1.08 15.14
C ASP A 74 -22.72 -0.34 14.31
N HIS A 75 -22.97 -0.77 13.07
CA HIS A 75 -24.09 -0.24 12.29
C HIS A 75 -25.43 -0.60 12.93
N THR A 76 -26.31 0.40 13.02
CA THR A 76 -27.70 0.25 13.51
C THR A 76 -28.73 0.38 12.39
N GLU A 77 -28.37 1.07 11.31
CA GLU A 77 -29.24 1.33 10.16
C GLU A 77 -29.52 0.07 9.33
N ALA A 78 -30.80 -0.13 8.97
CA ALA A 78 -31.26 -1.31 8.24
C ALA A 78 -30.54 -1.53 6.90
N GLY A 79 -30.21 -0.46 6.15
CA GLY A 79 -29.55 -0.57 4.85
C GLY A 79 -28.16 -1.21 4.92
N TYR A 80 -27.39 -0.89 5.95
CA TYR A 80 -26.08 -1.52 6.20
C TYR A 80 -26.25 -2.94 6.72
N LEU A 81 -27.15 -3.13 7.71
CA LEU A 81 -27.39 -4.44 8.32
C LEU A 81 -27.86 -5.50 7.31
N GLN A 82 -28.80 -5.17 6.42
CA GLN A 82 -29.25 -6.08 5.36
C GLN A 82 -28.10 -6.50 4.43
N SER A 83 -27.19 -5.57 4.13
CA SER A 83 -26.02 -5.85 3.30
C SER A 83 -25.05 -6.78 4.04
N LEU A 84 -24.82 -6.55 5.34
CA LEU A 84 -23.98 -7.43 6.17
C LEU A 84 -24.59 -8.82 6.36
N GLU A 85 -25.90 -8.93 6.54
CA GLU A 85 -26.61 -10.22 6.61
C GLU A 85 -26.45 -11.02 5.33
N ARG A 86 -26.53 -10.35 4.17
CA ARG A 86 -26.28 -10.97 2.87
C ARG A 86 -24.84 -11.46 2.74
N LEU A 87 -23.85 -10.65 3.13
CA LEU A 87 -22.44 -11.07 3.15
C LEU A 87 -22.23 -12.27 4.08
N SER A 88 -22.79 -12.20 5.28
CA SER A 88 -22.72 -13.26 6.28
C SER A 88 -23.28 -14.57 5.74
N LYS A 89 -24.48 -14.55 5.14
CA LYS A 89 -25.09 -15.72 4.50
C LYS A 89 -24.21 -16.31 3.40
N HIS A 90 -23.65 -15.47 2.53
CA HIS A 90 -22.77 -15.90 1.45
C HIS A 90 -21.48 -16.56 1.98
N ARG A 91 -20.88 -16.00 3.05
CA ARG A 91 -19.64 -16.50 3.65
C ARG A 91 -19.84 -17.56 4.73
N LYS A 92 -21.09 -17.92 5.06
CA LYS A 92 -21.46 -18.73 6.23
C LYS A 92 -20.86 -18.17 7.52
N GLY A 93 -20.90 -16.85 7.66
CA GLY A 93 -20.27 -16.11 8.74
C GLY A 93 -21.19 -15.85 9.93
N THR A 94 -20.61 -15.24 10.96
CA THR A 94 -21.30 -14.78 12.17
C THR A 94 -21.16 -13.28 12.29
N ILE A 95 -22.27 -12.57 12.52
CA ILE A 95 -22.26 -11.13 12.82
C ILE A 95 -22.21 -10.96 14.33
N ILE A 96 -21.24 -10.19 14.82
CA ILE A 96 -21.19 -9.68 16.19
C ILE A 96 -21.47 -8.18 16.11
N LYS A 97 -22.57 -7.77 16.73
CA LYS A 97 -22.91 -6.36 16.89
C LYS A 97 -22.25 -5.83 18.16
N THR A 98 -21.61 -4.68 18.07
CA THR A 98 -21.10 -3.91 19.21
C THR A 98 -21.82 -2.58 19.28
N LYS A 99 -21.79 -1.92 20.43
CA LYS A 99 -22.43 -0.61 20.60
C LYS A 99 -21.72 0.49 19.81
N ASP A 100 -20.39 0.43 19.81
CA ASP A 100 -19.53 1.39 19.13
C ASP A 100 -18.15 0.74 18.91
N LEU A 101 -17.75 0.59 17.64
CA LEU A 101 -16.46 0.01 17.30
C LEU A 101 -15.29 0.94 17.65
N ALA A 102 -15.52 2.24 17.86
CA ALA A 102 -14.47 3.16 18.33
C ALA A 102 -13.90 2.75 19.68
N ASN A 103 -14.67 2.02 20.49
CA ASN A 103 -14.31 1.62 21.84
C ASN A 103 -13.71 0.21 21.93
N VAL A 104 -13.37 -0.44 20.81
CA VAL A 104 -12.75 -1.77 20.81
C VAL A 104 -11.44 -1.84 21.61
N HIS A 105 -10.73 -0.71 21.75
CA HIS A 105 -9.51 -0.58 22.56
C HIS A 105 -9.76 -0.55 24.08
N GLN A 106 -11.02 -0.43 24.52
CA GLN A 106 -11.35 -0.38 25.94
C GLN A 106 -11.24 -1.80 26.54
N PRO A 107 -10.58 -1.99 27.70
CA PRO A 107 -10.25 -3.32 28.23
C PRO A 107 -11.44 -4.28 28.32
N GLU A 108 -12.58 -3.81 28.81
CA GLU A 108 -13.79 -4.64 28.97
C GLU A 108 -14.36 -5.10 27.62
N ILE A 109 -14.45 -4.19 26.66
CA ILE A 109 -14.96 -4.47 25.31
C ILE A 109 -13.99 -5.40 24.55
N LEU A 110 -12.69 -5.12 24.67
CA LEU A 110 -11.62 -5.92 24.09
C LEU A 110 -11.71 -7.37 24.58
N GLU A 111 -11.81 -7.58 25.90
CA GLU A 111 -11.85 -8.90 26.51
C GLU A 111 -13.15 -9.66 26.16
N GLU A 112 -14.29 -8.96 26.14
CA GLU A 112 -15.56 -9.54 25.70
C GLU A 112 -15.47 -10.06 24.26
N LEU A 113 -14.98 -9.22 23.35
CA LEU A 113 -14.82 -9.56 21.94
C LEU A 113 -13.78 -10.66 21.74
N ARG A 114 -12.65 -10.61 22.46
CA ARG A 114 -11.60 -11.62 22.43
C ARG A 114 -12.17 -12.99 22.77
N ASN A 115 -12.97 -13.07 23.83
CA ASN A 115 -13.60 -14.33 24.25
C ASN A 115 -14.60 -14.87 23.23
N LYS A 116 -15.38 -13.99 22.58
CA LYS A 116 -16.28 -14.38 21.48
C LYS A 116 -15.49 -14.90 20.27
N LEU A 117 -14.44 -14.18 19.86
CA LEU A 117 -13.61 -14.56 18.70
C LEU A 117 -12.84 -15.86 18.95
N LYS A 118 -12.26 -16.07 20.14
CA LYS A 118 -11.59 -17.33 20.53
C LYS A 118 -12.52 -18.55 20.37
N LYS A 119 -13.80 -18.40 20.70
CA LYS A 119 -14.82 -19.46 20.52
C LYS A 119 -15.13 -19.71 19.04
N LEU A 120 -15.24 -18.64 18.25
CA LEU A 120 -15.59 -18.71 16.82
C LEU A 120 -14.43 -19.16 15.91
N LYS A 121 -13.18 -19.04 16.38
CA LYS A 121 -11.96 -19.40 15.64
C LYS A 121 -11.97 -18.85 14.20
N PRO A 122 -12.04 -17.52 14.03
CA PRO A 122 -12.14 -16.91 12.72
C PRO A 122 -10.88 -17.15 11.89
N LYS A 123 -11.07 -17.35 10.59
CA LYS A 123 -10.06 -17.16 9.55
C LYS A 123 -9.96 -15.68 9.15
N TYR A 124 -11.13 -15.07 9.00
CA TYR A 124 -11.30 -13.71 8.53
C TYR A 124 -12.16 -12.93 9.52
N VAL A 125 -11.76 -11.69 9.79
CA VAL A 125 -12.57 -10.75 10.55
C VAL A 125 -12.79 -9.50 9.71
N ALA A 126 -14.03 -9.30 9.28
CA ALA A 126 -14.47 -8.11 8.58
C ALA A 126 -14.99 -7.07 9.60
N LEU A 127 -14.28 -5.96 9.70
CA LEU A 127 -14.67 -4.80 10.50
C LEU A 127 -15.56 -3.92 9.63
N ALA A 128 -16.82 -3.72 10.02
CA ALA A 128 -17.78 -2.86 9.34
C ALA A 128 -18.22 -1.73 10.27
N PRO A 129 -17.36 -0.72 10.50
CA PRO A 129 -17.65 0.41 11.35
C PRO A 129 -18.55 1.44 10.65
N ARG A 130 -19.34 2.17 11.45
CA ARG A 130 -19.87 3.46 11.02
C ARG A 130 -18.74 4.44 10.73
N MET A 131 -19.00 5.45 9.89
CA MET A 131 -17.99 6.45 9.51
C MET A 131 -17.42 7.16 10.73
N GLU A 132 -18.27 7.52 11.69
CA GLU A 132 -17.88 8.17 12.94
C GLU A 132 -17.01 7.30 13.86
N SER A 133 -17.06 5.98 13.70
CA SER A 133 -16.32 5.02 14.52
C SER A 133 -15.01 4.58 13.86
N TYR A 134 -14.84 4.84 12.56
CA TYR A 134 -13.59 4.60 11.86
C TYR A 134 -12.53 5.65 12.23
N ARG A 135 -11.78 5.35 13.29
CA ARG A 135 -10.72 6.21 13.86
C ARG A 135 -9.47 5.38 14.12
N GLU A 136 -8.34 6.05 14.35
CA GLU A 136 -7.08 5.38 14.69
C GLU A 136 -7.21 4.40 15.86
N ASN A 137 -7.85 4.80 16.96
CA ASN A 137 -8.05 3.93 18.12
C ASN A 137 -8.88 2.67 17.81
N MET A 138 -9.81 2.74 16.84
CA MET A 138 -10.57 1.57 16.39
C MET A 138 -9.65 0.60 15.63
N VAL A 139 -8.80 1.12 14.75
CA VAL A 139 -7.83 0.31 14.00
C VAL A 139 -6.80 -0.32 14.94
N LEU A 140 -6.24 0.45 15.87
CA LEU A 140 -5.26 -0.04 16.84
C LEU A 140 -5.87 -1.06 17.81
N GLY A 141 -7.06 -0.80 18.35
CA GLY A 141 -7.74 -1.76 19.23
C GLY A 141 -8.19 -3.02 18.49
N ALA A 142 -8.59 -2.93 17.22
CA ALA A 142 -8.85 -4.11 16.41
C ALA A 142 -7.57 -4.91 16.11
N TRP A 143 -6.44 -4.23 15.91
CA TRP A 143 -5.14 -4.88 15.77
C TRP A 143 -4.78 -5.64 17.05
N GLU A 144 -4.86 -4.98 18.21
CA GLU A 144 -4.61 -5.62 19.51
C GLU A 144 -5.53 -6.82 19.74
N LEU A 145 -6.83 -6.69 19.43
CA LEU A 145 -7.79 -7.77 19.54
C LEU A 145 -7.37 -9.01 18.72
N LEU A 146 -6.90 -8.80 17.49
CA LEU A 146 -6.57 -9.87 16.55
C LEU A 146 -5.16 -10.44 16.72
N THR A 147 -4.27 -9.78 17.45
CA THR A 147 -2.95 -10.31 17.81
C THR A 147 -2.89 -10.87 19.24
N THR A 148 -4.05 -11.04 19.88
CA THR A 148 -4.17 -11.55 21.26
C THR A 148 -5.25 -12.63 21.38
N LEU A 149 -5.62 -13.27 20.26
CA LEU A 149 -6.47 -14.45 20.31
C LEU A 149 -5.65 -15.69 20.74
N ASP A 150 -4.34 -15.70 20.57
CA ASP A 150 -3.42 -16.66 21.18
C ASP A 150 -2.24 -16.01 21.93
N GLU A 151 -1.18 -16.79 22.22
CA GLU A 151 -0.01 -16.34 22.98
C GLU A 151 1.08 -15.70 22.12
N ASP A 152 1.05 -15.92 20.80
CA ASP A 152 1.99 -15.29 19.90
C ASP A 152 1.52 -13.87 19.54
N ARG A 153 2.40 -13.09 18.91
CA ARG A 153 2.12 -11.68 18.58
C ARG A 153 1.83 -11.47 17.10
N TYR A 154 1.49 -12.53 16.38
CA TYR A 154 1.10 -12.50 14.98
C TYR A 154 -0.42 -12.37 14.84
N LEU A 155 -0.91 -12.26 13.60
CA LEU A 155 -2.34 -12.05 13.38
C LEU A 155 -3.05 -13.40 13.39
N ASP A 156 -3.87 -13.62 14.41
CA ASP A 156 -4.66 -14.84 14.56
C ASP A 156 -5.77 -15.01 13.51
N ALA A 157 -6.13 -13.91 12.83
CA ALA A 157 -7.10 -13.88 11.75
C ALA A 157 -6.77 -12.76 10.76
N TYR A 158 -7.16 -12.93 9.51
CA TYR A 158 -6.96 -11.92 8.48
C TYR A 158 -8.00 -10.79 8.60
N PRO A 159 -7.58 -9.55 8.92
CA PRO A 159 -8.50 -8.42 9.02
C PRO A 159 -8.87 -7.88 7.64
N GLY A 160 -10.09 -7.35 7.54
CA GLY A 160 -10.51 -6.49 6.44
C GLY A 160 -11.47 -5.41 6.94
N ILE A 161 -11.43 -4.23 6.35
CA ILE A 161 -12.32 -3.11 6.71
C ILE A 161 -13.33 -2.89 5.58
N LEU A 162 -14.60 -2.90 5.93
CA LEU A 162 -15.73 -2.59 5.05
C LEU A 162 -16.22 -1.19 5.41
N LEU A 163 -15.90 -0.20 4.59
CA LEU A 163 -16.25 1.19 4.85
C LEU A 163 -16.81 1.84 3.58
N ALA A 164 -17.88 2.59 3.73
CA ALA A 164 -18.44 3.41 2.65
C ALA A 164 -19.18 4.62 3.23
N SER A 165 -19.23 5.71 2.46
CA SER A 165 -19.84 6.97 2.88
C SER A 165 -21.38 6.96 2.94
N SER A 166 -22.02 5.92 2.41
CA SER A 166 -23.48 5.78 2.44
C SER A 166 -23.90 4.31 2.39
N SER A 167 -25.13 4.01 2.82
CA SER A 167 -25.70 2.66 2.76
C SER A 167 -25.80 2.13 1.33
N ALA A 168 -26.07 3.02 0.36
CA ALA A 168 -26.10 2.67 -1.06
C ALA A 168 -24.71 2.25 -1.59
N SER A 169 -23.68 3.03 -1.30
CA SER A 169 -22.29 2.70 -1.66
C SER A 169 -21.82 1.45 -0.92
N PHE A 170 -22.23 1.27 0.34
CA PHE A 170 -21.91 0.08 1.14
C PHE A 170 -22.52 -1.19 0.53
N LYS A 171 -23.80 -1.14 0.14
CA LYS A 171 -24.45 -2.24 -0.58
C LYS A 171 -23.68 -2.61 -1.85
N GLN A 172 -23.27 -1.62 -2.64
CA GLN A 172 -22.46 -1.86 -3.85
C GLN A 172 -21.11 -2.51 -3.52
N LEU A 173 -20.42 -2.08 -2.46
CA LEU A 173 -19.18 -2.70 -1.98
C LEU A 173 -19.39 -4.18 -1.63
N ILE A 174 -20.46 -4.49 -0.91
CA ILE A 174 -20.80 -5.87 -0.54
C ILE A 174 -21.13 -6.72 -1.77
N GLU A 175 -21.95 -6.21 -2.70
CA GLU A 175 -22.26 -6.94 -3.94
C GLU A 175 -20.99 -7.19 -4.76
N ARG A 176 -20.09 -6.22 -4.87
CA ARG A 176 -18.79 -6.41 -5.54
C ARG A 176 -17.95 -7.49 -4.88
N SER A 177 -18.00 -7.57 -3.55
CA SER A 177 -17.22 -8.55 -2.76
C SER A 177 -17.78 -9.98 -2.85
N ILE A 178 -19.11 -10.13 -2.99
CA ILE A 178 -19.79 -11.43 -3.20
C ILE A 178 -19.57 -11.90 -4.64
N ASN A 179 -19.72 -10.99 -5.61
CA ASN A 179 -19.65 -11.32 -7.03
C ASN A 179 -18.22 -11.29 -7.61
N TYR A 180 -17.20 -11.10 -6.75
CA TYR A 180 -15.81 -11.10 -7.18
C TYR A 180 -15.43 -12.46 -7.78
N GLN A 181 -14.83 -12.42 -8.96
CA GLN A 181 -14.28 -13.60 -9.63
C GLN A 181 -12.78 -13.41 -9.81
N SER A 182 -12.02 -14.49 -9.61
CA SER A 182 -10.58 -14.46 -9.86
C SER A 182 -10.31 -14.14 -11.33
N ILE A 183 -9.33 -13.27 -11.55
CA ILE A 183 -8.85 -12.96 -12.89
C ILE A 183 -7.76 -13.98 -13.23
N PRO A 184 -7.90 -14.73 -14.34
CA PRO A 184 -6.80 -15.56 -14.82
C PRO A 184 -5.58 -14.69 -15.08
N GLN A 185 -4.40 -15.19 -14.72
CA GLN A 185 -3.14 -14.48 -14.88
C GLN A 185 -2.96 -13.89 -16.30
N THR A 186 -3.33 -14.65 -17.33
CA THR A 186 -3.25 -14.22 -18.74
C THR A 186 -4.14 -13.04 -19.11
N LYS A 187 -5.15 -12.74 -18.29
CA LYS A 187 -6.09 -11.61 -18.48
C LYS A 187 -5.81 -10.44 -17.55
N LEU A 188 -4.81 -10.56 -16.67
CA LEU A 188 -4.44 -9.51 -15.74
C LEU A 188 -3.86 -8.32 -16.49
N LYS A 189 -4.41 -7.14 -16.24
CA LYS A 189 -3.91 -5.85 -16.73
C LYS A 189 -3.44 -5.05 -15.51
N PRO A 190 -2.15 -5.15 -15.15
CA PRO A 190 -1.59 -4.33 -14.09
C PRO A 190 -1.34 -2.91 -14.59
N PHE A 191 -1.39 -1.93 -13.70
CA PHE A 191 -1.01 -0.55 -13.96
C PHE A 191 -0.20 -0.03 -12.77
N ALA A 192 0.93 0.61 -13.05
CA ALA A 192 1.80 1.13 -11.99
C ALA A 192 1.82 2.67 -11.96
N ILE A 193 1.76 3.24 -10.76
CA ILE A 193 1.98 4.67 -10.52
C ILE A 193 3.17 4.78 -9.58
N SER A 194 4.22 5.47 -10.01
CA SER A 194 5.43 5.67 -9.21
C SER A 194 5.75 7.13 -9.09
N GLN A 195 5.81 7.62 -7.85
CA GLN A 195 6.27 8.97 -7.55
C GLN A 195 7.80 9.00 -7.45
N VAL A 196 8.44 9.99 -8.07
CA VAL A 196 9.87 10.29 -7.96
C VAL A 196 10.04 11.59 -7.17
N PRO A 197 10.30 11.52 -5.85
CA PRO A 197 10.26 12.69 -4.97
C PRO A 197 11.42 13.65 -5.15
N SER A 198 12.60 13.16 -5.55
CA SER A 198 13.81 13.96 -5.73
C SER A 198 14.83 13.25 -6.62
N ASN A 199 15.93 13.93 -6.97
CA ASN A 199 17.03 13.37 -7.77
C ASN A 199 17.69 12.14 -7.11
N THR A 200 17.64 12.04 -5.79
CA THR A 200 18.29 10.97 -5.02
C THR A 200 17.31 9.86 -4.60
N GLU A 201 16.01 10.03 -4.84
CA GLU A 201 14.95 9.11 -4.43
C GLU A 201 14.35 8.38 -5.64
N SER A 202 15.14 7.46 -6.22
CA SER A 202 14.74 6.66 -7.39
C SER A 202 14.06 5.34 -7.03
N ARG A 203 13.82 5.06 -5.75
CA ARG A 203 13.29 3.78 -5.24
C ARG A 203 11.95 3.36 -5.87
N SER A 204 10.97 4.26 -5.91
CA SER A 204 9.66 3.97 -6.52
C SER A 204 9.79 3.68 -8.02
N LEU A 205 10.75 4.34 -8.68
CA LEU A 205 11.06 4.13 -10.09
C LEU A 205 11.70 2.75 -10.30
N GLN A 206 12.62 2.33 -9.42
CA GLN A 206 13.19 0.98 -9.44
C GLN A 206 12.12 -0.09 -9.24
N LYS A 207 11.20 0.10 -8.29
CA LYS A 207 10.06 -0.82 -8.06
C LYS A 207 9.18 -0.97 -9.30
N ALA A 208 8.90 0.13 -10.00
CA ALA A 208 8.16 0.06 -11.27
C ALA A 208 8.92 -0.74 -12.33
N GLY A 209 10.24 -0.54 -12.47
CA GLY A 209 11.06 -1.35 -13.36
C GLY A 209 11.04 -2.84 -13.02
N ILE A 210 11.18 -3.20 -11.74
CA ILE A 210 11.10 -4.59 -11.26
C ILE A 210 9.73 -5.20 -11.59
N LEU A 211 8.64 -4.46 -11.37
CA LEU A 211 7.29 -4.94 -11.69
C LEU A 211 7.09 -5.15 -13.19
N ARG A 212 7.65 -4.27 -14.02
CA ARG A 212 7.63 -4.44 -15.48
C ARG A 212 8.35 -5.72 -15.88
N ASN A 213 9.55 -5.99 -15.36
CA ASN A 213 10.29 -7.22 -15.64
C ASN A 213 9.53 -8.46 -15.14
N PHE A 214 8.97 -8.39 -13.92
CA PHE A 214 8.20 -9.48 -13.32
C PHE A 214 6.98 -9.87 -14.17
N PHE A 215 6.13 -8.92 -14.52
CA PHE A 215 4.94 -9.20 -15.32
C PHE A 215 5.30 -9.59 -16.75
N ALA A 216 6.37 -9.02 -17.33
CA ALA A 216 6.86 -9.41 -18.64
C ALA A 216 7.30 -10.88 -18.70
N SER A 217 7.83 -11.44 -17.60
CA SER A 217 8.16 -12.88 -17.52
C SER A 217 6.94 -13.81 -17.71
N TYR A 218 5.73 -13.25 -17.57
CA TYR A 218 4.46 -13.92 -17.82
C TYR A 218 3.75 -13.44 -19.10
N GLY A 219 4.45 -12.68 -19.95
CA GLY A 219 3.87 -12.09 -21.17
C GLY A 219 2.88 -10.94 -20.90
N ILE A 220 2.89 -10.36 -19.70
CA ILE A 220 1.96 -9.30 -19.29
C ILE A 220 2.66 -7.96 -19.36
N LYS A 221 2.07 -7.00 -20.09
CA LYS A 221 2.51 -5.61 -20.07
C LYS A 221 2.09 -4.91 -18.78
N THR A 222 2.97 -4.05 -18.27
CA THR A 222 2.67 -3.19 -17.11
C THR A 222 2.80 -1.72 -17.50
N PRO A 223 1.74 -1.13 -18.09
CA PRO A 223 1.69 0.31 -18.31
C PRO A 223 1.99 1.07 -17.02
N THR A 224 2.80 2.12 -17.12
CA THR A 224 3.38 2.78 -15.95
C THR A 224 3.35 4.29 -16.12
N VAL A 225 2.91 5.00 -15.08
CA VAL A 225 3.10 6.45 -14.96
C VAL A 225 4.17 6.73 -13.91
N ALA A 226 5.22 7.44 -14.31
CA ALA A 226 6.22 8.00 -13.42
C ALA A 226 5.94 9.50 -13.20
N ILE A 227 5.66 9.89 -11.95
CA ILE A 227 5.32 11.27 -11.59
C ILE A 227 6.50 11.90 -10.85
N TYR A 228 7.16 12.85 -11.49
CA TYR A 228 8.32 13.57 -10.98
C TYR A 228 7.89 14.85 -10.28
N THR A 229 8.29 15.02 -9.02
CA THR A 229 8.08 16.28 -8.31
C THR A 229 9.04 17.37 -8.84
N PRO A 230 8.84 18.65 -8.49
CA PRO A 230 9.77 19.70 -8.90
C PRO A 230 11.21 19.51 -8.41
N SER A 231 11.43 18.71 -7.36
CA SER A 231 12.77 18.42 -6.82
C SER A 231 13.49 17.29 -7.57
N ALA A 232 12.83 16.65 -8.55
CA ALA A 232 13.34 15.53 -9.34
C ALA A 232 13.78 15.98 -10.75
N THR A 233 14.50 17.11 -10.84
CA THR A 233 14.96 17.73 -12.10
C THR A 233 15.86 16.82 -12.93
N ASN A 234 16.82 16.16 -12.29
CA ASN A 234 17.85 15.30 -12.90
C ASN A 234 17.68 13.84 -12.47
N ALA A 235 16.50 13.46 -11.97
CA ALA A 235 16.22 12.09 -11.58
C ALA A 235 16.21 11.17 -12.82
N PRO A 236 16.61 9.90 -12.68
CA PRO A 236 16.61 8.95 -13.78
C PRO A 236 15.20 8.70 -14.34
N GLN A 237 15.15 8.15 -15.56
CA GLN A 237 13.93 7.80 -16.27
C GLN A 237 13.90 6.31 -16.61
N LEU A 238 12.72 5.72 -16.52
CA LEU A 238 12.48 4.39 -17.06
C LEU A 238 12.28 4.50 -18.58
N LYS A 239 12.70 3.47 -19.31
CA LYS A 239 12.55 3.40 -20.77
C LYS A 239 11.62 2.25 -21.16
N GLY A 240 11.07 2.35 -22.37
CA GLY A 240 10.24 1.32 -23.00
C GLY A 240 8.79 1.75 -23.22
N ASP A 241 8.02 0.86 -23.83
CA ASP A 241 6.65 1.15 -24.24
C ASP A 241 5.68 1.27 -23.05
N ASP A 242 4.55 1.93 -23.31
CA ASP A 242 3.45 2.13 -22.35
C ASP A 242 3.94 2.76 -21.03
N LEU A 243 4.90 3.69 -21.16
CA LEU A 243 5.46 4.47 -20.08
C LEU A 243 5.17 5.95 -20.30
N TRP A 244 4.60 6.60 -19.29
CA TRP A 244 4.29 8.02 -19.34
C TRP A 244 4.97 8.74 -18.19
N GLU A 245 5.65 9.83 -18.52
CA GLU A 245 6.29 10.70 -17.55
C GLU A 245 5.44 11.95 -17.35
N ILE A 246 5.19 12.29 -16.09
CA ILE A 246 4.53 13.53 -15.74
C ILE A 246 5.43 14.30 -14.78
N ARG A 247 5.79 15.54 -15.15
CA ARG A 247 6.55 16.44 -14.28
C ARG A 247 5.60 17.46 -13.66
N LEU A 248 5.54 17.48 -12.33
CA LEU A 248 4.75 18.46 -11.61
C LEU A 248 5.40 19.83 -11.70
N SER A 249 4.61 20.85 -12.01
CA SER A 249 5.09 22.23 -12.12
C SER A 249 5.47 22.85 -10.77
N ARG A 250 4.79 22.44 -9.68
CA ARG A 250 5.02 22.94 -8.32
C ARG A 250 4.61 21.91 -7.27
N LYS A 251 5.17 22.01 -6.06
CA LYS A 251 4.78 21.17 -4.93
C LYS A 251 3.31 21.40 -4.59
N GLY A 252 2.56 20.34 -4.30
CA GLY A 252 1.13 20.41 -4.00
C GLY A 252 0.20 20.48 -5.21
N ASN A 253 0.72 20.64 -6.44
CA ASN A 253 -0.09 20.58 -7.65
C ASN A 253 -0.21 19.13 -8.14
N PHE A 254 -1.01 18.34 -7.43
CA PHE A 254 -1.18 16.91 -7.69
C PHE A 254 -1.99 16.63 -8.97
N ILE A 255 -1.85 15.43 -9.53
CA ILE A 255 -2.53 15.03 -10.76
C ILE A 255 -4.01 14.79 -10.47
N LYS A 256 -4.86 15.67 -11.02
CA LYS A 256 -6.32 15.54 -11.00
C LYS A 256 -6.91 14.93 -12.27
N LYS A 257 -6.10 14.83 -13.33
CA LYS A 257 -6.52 14.26 -14.61
C LYS A 257 -5.31 13.76 -15.38
N PHE A 258 -5.38 12.52 -15.82
CA PHE A 258 -4.39 11.92 -16.72
C PHE A 258 -4.73 12.23 -18.18
N ASP A 259 -3.70 12.29 -19.01
CA ASP A 259 -3.83 12.28 -20.46
C ASP A 259 -4.59 11.04 -20.96
N PRO A 260 -5.20 11.08 -22.16
CA PRO A 260 -6.11 10.03 -22.61
C PRO A 260 -5.55 8.61 -22.54
N LYS A 261 -4.28 8.40 -22.95
CA LYS A 261 -3.63 7.08 -22.95
C LYS A 261 -3.42 6.51 -21.53
N PRO A 262 -2.69 7.17 -20.61
CA PRO A 262 -2.56 6.68 -19.24
C PRO A 262 -3.90 6.59 -18.51
N ARG A 263 -4.85 7.49 -18.80
CA ARG A 263 -6.21 7.43 -18.23
C ARG A 263 -6.95 6.14 -18.65
N GLN A 264 -6.89 5.78 -19.93
CA GLN A 264 -7.54 4.57 -20.43
C GLN A 264 -6.89 3.32 -19.86
N ALA A 265 -5.55 3.27 -19.82
CA ALA A 265 -4.82 2.16 -19.23
C ALA A 265 -5.14 1.97 -17.74
N LEU A 266 -5.22 3.07 -16.97
CA LEU A 266 -5.65 3.05 -15.57
C LEU A 266 -7.10 2.56 -15.43
N HIS A 267 -8.01 3.08 -16.26
CA HIS A 267 -9.43 2.68 -16.24
C HIS A 267 -9.63 1.18 -16.50
N ASP A 268 -8.89 0.62 -17.44
CA ASP A 268 -9.02 -0.78 -17.87
C ASP A 268 -8.24 -1.77 -17.00
N SER A 269 -7.37 -1.26 -16.13
CA SER A 269 -6.59 -2.08 -15.21
C SER A 269 -7.48 -2.75 -14.17
N GLN A 270 -7.13 -3.97 -13.78
CA GLN A 270 -7.76 -4.64 -12.64
C GLN A 270 -6.88 -4.64 -11.39
N LEU A 271 -5.58 -4.41 -11.57
CA LEU A 271 -4.61 -4.27 -10.49
C LEU A 271 -3.88 -2.94 -10.66
N VAL A 272 -4.00 -2.04 -9.69
CA VAL A 272 -3.24 -0.80 -9.63
C VAL A 272 -2.20 -0.90 -8.53
N ILE A 273 -0.94 -0.60 -8.84
CA ILE A 273 0.16 -0.66 -7.88
C ILE A 273 0.77 0.74 -7.76
N MET A 274 0.69 1.32 -6.56
CA MET A 274 1.10 2.70 -6.31
C MET A 274 2.30 2.74 -5.35
N HIS A 275 3.36 3.44 -5.72
CA HIS A 275 4.57 3.59 -4.90
C HIS A 275 4.96 5.05 -4.76
N GLY A 276 5.10 5.52 -3.53
CA GLY A 276 5.49 6.89 -3.24
C GLY A 276 5.00 7.35 -1.88
N HIS A 277 5.05 8.65 -1.67
CA HIS A 277 4.47 9.29 -0.50
C HIS A 277 2.97 9.54 -0.69
N GLY A 278 2.28 9.68 0.42
CA GLY A 278 0.89 10.07 0.46
C GLY A 278 0.64 10.99 1.64
N ILE A 279 -0.39 11.81 1.50
CA ILE A 279 -0.97 12.67 2.53
C ILE A 279 -2.50 12.54 2.41
N PRO A 280 -3.30 13.00 3.38
CA PRO A 280 -4.75 13.00 3.22
C PRO A 280 -5.17 13.63 1.88
N GLY A 281 -5.96 12.89 1.10
CA GLY A 281 -6.48 13.30 -0.21
C GLY A 281 -5.56 13.06 -1.40
N MET A 282 -4.35 12.53 -1.17
CA MET A 282 -3.37 12.29 -2.23
C MET A 282 -2.53 11.04 -1.98
N SER A 283 -2.36 10.22 -3.02
CA SER A 283 -1.45 9.09 -3.01
C SER A 283 -0.53 9.14 -4.23
N CYS A 284 0.79 9.08 -4.01
CA CYS A 284 1.81 9.02 -5.06
C CYS A 284 1.72 10.17 -6.08
N SER A 285 1.50 11.40 -5.59
CA SER A 285 1.27 12.62 -6.39
C SER A 285 -0.01 12.65 -7.22
N VAL A 286 -0.92 11.71 -7.00
CA VAL A 286 -2.26 11.67 -7.62
C VAL A 286 -3.28 12.10 -6.58
N ASP A 287 -4.03 13.14 -6.92
CA ASP A 287 -5.18 13.57 -6.12
C ASP A 287 -6.26 12.46 -6.16
N ILE A 288 -7.02 12.28 -5.08
CA ILE A 288 -8.13 11.30 -5.05
C ILE A 288 -9.09 11.51 -6.23
N ASP A 289 -9.32 12.76 -6.62
CA ASP A 289 -10.17 13.13 -7.77
C ASP A 289 -9.57 12.71 -9.13
N GLY A 290 -8.26 12.46 -9.16
CA GLY A 290 -7.54 11.96 -10.33
C GLY A 290 -7.74 10.48 -10.61
N ILE A 291 -8.27 9.72 -9.65
CA ILE A 291 -8.56 8.29 -9.82
C ILE A 291 -9.95 8.13 -10.45
N PRO A 292 -10.09 7.43 -11.60
CA PRO A 292 -11.38 7.31 -12.27
C PRO A 292 -12.43 6.62 -11.40
N THR A 293 -13.57 7.28 -11.18
CA THR A 293 -14.68 6.80 -10.32
C THR A 293 -15.36 5.52 -10.81
N LYS A 294 -15.23 5.20 -12.11
CA LYS A 294 -15.75 3.96 -12.74
C LYS A 294 -14.65 3.01 -13.21
N SER A 295 -13.44 3.11 -12.64
CA SER A 295 -12.36 2.21 -13.00
C SER A 295 -12.71 0.75 -12.68
N LYS A 296 -12.20 -0.17 -13.51
CA LYS A 296 -12.36 -1.63 -13.31
C LYS A 296 -11.39 -2.18 -12.27
N ASN A 297 -10.63 -1.33 -11.60
CA ASN A 297 -9.64 -1.72 -10.61
C ASN A 297 -10.31 -2.57 -9.53
N GLN A 298 -9.99 -3.85 -9.55
CA GLN A 298 -10.50 -4.78 -8.56
C GLN A 298 -9.67 -4.70 -7.29
N VAL A 299 -8.36 -4.42 -7.45
CA VAL A 299 -7.41 -4.36 -6.34
C VAL A 299 -6.46 -3.18 -6.54
N ILE A 300 -6.25 -2.41 -5.46
CA ILE A 300 -5.21 -1.39 -5.39
C ILE A 300 -4.19 -1.83 -4.33
N LEU A 301 -2.93 -1.90 -4.71
CA LEU A 301 -1.81 -2.08 -3.79
C LEU A 301 -1.13 -0.73 -3.61
N SER A 302 -1.38 -0.06 -2.49
CA SER A 302 -0.80 1.26 -2.22
C SER A 302 0.33 1.16 -1.20
N GLY A 303 1.54 1.54 -1.62
CA GLY A 303 2.71 1.71 -0.78
C GLY A 303 2.93 3.16 -0.34
N SER A 304 1.86 3.91 -0.08
CA SER A 304 1.93 5.30 0.39
C SER A 304 1.34 5.49 1.78
N CYS A 305 1.95 6.37 2.57
CA CYS A 305 1.39 6.84 3.84
C CYS A 305 -0.01 7.44 3.62
N PHE A 306 -0.86 7.42 4.65
CA PHE A 306 -2.21 8.02 4.65
C PHE A 306 -3.18 7.53 3.57
N SER A 307 -2.85 6.49 2.81
CA SER A 307 -3.70 5.96 1.72
C SER A 307 -5.04 5.39 2.17
N ALA A 308 -5.16 5.02 3.45
CA ALA A 308 -6.37 4.48 4.06
C ALA A 308 -6.96 5.40 5.15
N VAL A 309 -6.44 6.62 5.30
CA VAL A 309 -6.93 7.56 6.31
C VAL A 309 -8.26 8.16 5.86
N PRO A 310 -9.27 8.23 6.75
CA PRO A 310 -10.54 8.85 6.40
C PRO A 310 -10.35 10.32 6.02
N MET A 311 -11.13 10.74 5.01
CA MET A 311 -11.20 12.11 4.51
C MET A 311 -12.37 12.86 5.12
#